data_AF-A0A924ACY0-F1
#
_entry.id   AF-A0A924ACY0-F1
#
_cell.length_a   1.000
_cell.length_b   1.000
_cell.length_c   1.000
_cell.angle_alpha   90.00
_cell.angle_beta   90.00
_cell.angle_gamma   90.00
#
_symmetry.space_group_name_H-M   'P 1'
#
loop_
_entity.id
_entity.type
_entity.pdbx_description
1 polymer ?
#
loop_
_entity_poly.entity_id
_entity_poly.type
_entity_poly.pdbx_seq_one_letter_code
_entity_poly.pdbx_strand_id
1 'polypeptide(L)'
;MTELAKKRPEFRNINAFTDLPKYRLPAAGFVSILHRVSGALMFLLMPFIIWMFDTSVSSEISFARFKAAFNTGLGFAPGWFLKLVALALIWAFLHHFIAGLRHLWMDVSHKAVEKEFGKTSALVTLGLSVLLTLVLGAKLFGLY
;
A
#
# COMPACT_ATOMS: atom_id res chain seq x y z
N MET A 1 -32.84 15.70 35.71
CA MET A 1 -33.29 15.55 34.31
C MET A 1 -32.07 15.18 33.48
N THR A 2 -32.10 14.04 32.80
CA THR A 2 -31.04 13.60 31.90
C THR A 2 -30.98 14.58 30.73
N GLU A 3 -29.88 15.32 30.56
CA GLU A 3 -29.69 16.14 29.36
C GLU A 3 -29.72 15.23 28.13
N LEU A 4 -30.74 15.41 27.29
CA LEU A 4 -30.79 14.76 25.99
C LEU A 4 -29.66 15.35 25.15
N ALA A 5 -28.66 14.53 24.84
CA ALA A 5 -27.52 14.93 24.03
C ALA A 5 -27.99 15.62 22.74
N LYS A 6 -27.48 16.83 22.47
CA LYS A 6 -27.82 17.63 21.29
C LYS A 6 -27.70 16.78 20.03
N LYS A 7 -28.78 16.67 19.27
CA LYS A 7 -28.81 15.92 18.00
C LYS A 7 -27.77 16.50 17.04
N ARG A 8 -26.82 15.67 16.59
CA ARG A 8 -25.80 16.08 15.62
C ARG A 8 -26.46 16.39 14.27
N PRO A 9 -25.95 17.38 13.51
CA PRO A 9 -26.47 17.66 12.17
C PRO A 9 -26.31 16.44 11.27
N GLU A 10 -27.41 16.06 10.61
CA GLU A 10 -27.45 15.00 9.59
C GLU A 10 -27.29 15.63 8.22
N PHE A 11 -26.18 15.34 7.53
CA PHE A 11 -25.98 15.75 6.14
C PHE A 11 -26.51 14.63 5.24
N ARG A 12 -27.61 14.91 4.52
CA ARG A 12 -28.20 14.02 3.50
C ARG A 12 -27.80 14.56 2.12
N ASN A 13 -27.65 13.68 1.13
CA ASN A 13 -27.23 14.00 -0.26
C ASN A 13 -25.74 14.38 -0.44
N ILE A 14 -24.83 13.65 0.21
CA ILE A 14 -23.38 13.79 -0.04
C ILE A 14 -23.05 13.13 -1.39
N ASN A 15 -22.46 13.89 -2.32
CA ASN A 15 -21.97 13.37 -3.59
C ASN A 15 -20.51 12.91 -3.46
N ALA A 16 -20.26 11.65 -3.79
CA ALA A 16 -18.95 11.03 -3.62
C ALA A 16 -17.81 11.72 -4.39
N PHE A 17 -18.10 12.27 -5.57
CA PHE A 17 -17.10 12.83 -6.46
C PHE A 17 -16.85 14.33 -6.23
N THR A 18 -17.87 15.08 -5.79
CA THR A 18 -17.72 16.53 -5.55
C THR A 18 -17.43 16.88 -4.11
N ASP A 19 -17.88 16.06 -3.15
CA ASP A 19 -17.84 16.43 -1.73
C ASP A 19 -16.74 15.72 -0.98
N LEU A 20 -16.49 14.42 -1.26
CA LEU A 20 -15.44 13.67 -0.56
C LEU A 20 -14.03 14.25 -0.79
N PRO A 21 -13.64 14.66 -2.01
CA PRO A 21 -12.30 15.23 -2.24
C PRO A 21 -12.06 16.55 -1.49
N LYS A 22 -13.12 17.25 -1.07
CA LYS A 22 -13.02 18.50 -0.32
C LYS A 22 -12.73 18.28 1.17
N TYR A 23 -12.91 17.06 1.70
CA TYR A 23 -12.64 16.78 3.10
C TYR A 23 -11.15 16.73 3.39
N ARG A 24 -10.75 17.43 4.46
CA ARG A 24 -9.37 17.40 4.96
C ARG A 24 -9.15 16.14 5.78
N LEU A 25 -8.56 15.13 5.16
CA LEU A 25 -8.21 13.89 5.84
C LEU A 25 -6.95 14.08 6.69
N PRO A 26 -6.96 13.64 7.97
CA PRO A 26 -5.72 13.53 8.74
C PRO A 26 -4.83 12.43 8.15
N ALA A 27 -3.53 12.45 8.48
CA ALA A 27 -2.57 11.43 8.03
C ALA A 27 -3.04 9.99 8.30
N ALA A 28 -3.66 9.75 9.46
CA ALA A 28 -4.24 8.45 9.82
C ALA A 28 -5.36 8.00 8.85
N GLY A 29 -6.13 8.95 8.31
CA GLY A 29 -7.15 8.68 7.30
C GLY A 29 -6.54 8.21 5.98
N PHE A 30 -5.47 8.88 5.53
CA PHE A 30 -4.71 8.45 4.35
C PHE A 30 -4.11 7.05 4.53
N VAL A 31 -3.46 6.78 5.66
CA VAL A 31 -2.90 5.44 5.95
C VAL A 31 -3.98 4.36 5.90
N SER A 32 -5.18 4.63 6.43
CA SER A 32 -6.28 3.65 6.37
C SER A 32 -6.74 3.35 4.94
N ILE A 33 -6.86 4.37 4.08
CA ILE A 33 -7.24 4.18 2.68
C ILE A 33 -6.13 3.43 1.94
N LEU A 34 -4.87 3.86 2.10
CA LEU A 34 -3.74 3.24 1.44
C LEU A 34 -3.52 1.79 1.88
N HIS A 35 -3.76 1.44 3.15
CA HIS A 35 -3.71 0.05 3.63
C HIS A 35 -4.74 -0.84 2.93
N ARG A 36 -5.96 -0.33 2.67
CA ARG A 36 -7.00 -1.05 1.91
C ARG A 36 -6.62 -1.21 0.44
N VAL A 37 -6.18 -0.11 -0.18
CA VAL A 37 -5.76 -0.11 -1.60
C VAL A 37 -4.58 -1.05 -1.80
N SER A 38 -3.59 -1.04 -0.91
CA SER A 38 -2.42 -1.90 -1.01
C SER A 38 -2.79 -3.38 -0.84
N GLY A 39 -3.71 -3.71 0.06
CA GLY A 39 -4.26 -5.06 0.20
C GLY A 39 -4.96 -5.54 -1.08
N ALA A 40 -5.84 -4.71 -1.64
CA ALA A 40 -6.52 -5.01 -2.89
C ALA A 40 -5.53 -5.17 -4.06
N LEU A 41 -4.52 -4.30 -4.15
CA LEU A 41 -3.50 -4.36 -5.20
C LEU A 41 -2.70 -5.66 -5.15
N MET A 42 -2.27 -6.12 -3.96
CA MET A 42 -1.59 -7.41 -3.82
C MET A 42 -2.49 -8.59 -4.21
N PHE A 43 -3.78 -8.54 -3.84
CA PHE A 43 -4.74 -9.58 -4.22
C PHE A 43 -4.93 -9.63 -5.74
N LEU A 44 -5.16 -8.49 -6.39
CA LEU A 44 -5.37 -8.40 -7.83
C LEU A 44 -4.14 -8.83 -8.63
N LEU A 45 -2.94 -8.55 -8.12
CA LEU A 45 -1.67 -8.91 -8.74
C LEU A 45 -1.15 -10.28 -8.29
N MET A 46 -1.91 -11.05 -7.53
CA MET A 46 -1.53 -12.40 -7.09
C MET A 46 -1.17 -13.34 -8.26
N PRO A 47 -1.88 -13.35 -9.40
CA PRO A 47 -1.46 -14.14 -10.57
C PRO A 47 -0.07 -13.77 -11.08
N PHE A 48 0.28 -12.48 -11.06
CA PHE A 48 1.60 -12.01 -11.46
C PHE A 48 2.69 -12.44 -10.46
N ILE A 49 2.40 -12.39 -9.15
CA ILE A 49 3.29 -12.90 -8.10
C ILE A 49 3.57 -14.39 -8.28
N ILE A 50 2.52 -15.19 -8.50
CA ILE A 50 2.65 -16.64 -8.71
C ILE A 50 3.45 -16.93 -9.98
N TRP A 51 3.17 -16.23 -11.08
CA TRP A 51 3.94 -16.37 -12.32
C TRP A 51 5.42 -16.03 -12.13
N MET A 52 5.75 -14.93 -11.44
CA MET A 52 7.13 -14.56 -11.15
C MET A 52 7.83 -15.65 -10.35
N PHE A 53 7.18 -16.14 -9.29
CA PHE A 53 7.73 -17.17 -8.42
C PHE A 53 7.99 -18.46 -9.19
N ASP A 54 6.97 -19.03 -9.83
CA ASP A 54 7.08 -20.25 -10.64
C ASP A 54 8.20 -20.12 -11.67
N THR A 55 8.13 -19.11 -12.54
CA THR A 55 9.11 -18.91 -13.62
C THR A 55 10.54 -18.78 -13.08
N SER A 56 10.73 -18.16 -11.91
CA SER A 56 12.06 -17.98 -11.32
C SER A 56 12.69 -19.25 -10.74
N VAL A 57 11.91 -20.28 -10.42
CA VAL A 57 12.40 -21.48 -9.72
C VAL A 57 12.31 -22.77 -10.52
N SER A 58 11.55 -22.83 -11.63
CA SER A 58 11.31 -24.12 -12.32
C SER A 58 12.55 -24.71 -12.99
N SER A 59 13.41 -23.91 -13.62
CA SER A 59 14.59 -24.37 -14.40
C SER A 59 15.52 -23.21 -14.75
N GLU A 60 16.72 -23.50 -15.26
CA GLU A 60 17.63 -22.49 -15.79
C GLU A 60 17.02 -21.72 -16.98
N ILE A 61 16.31 -22.43 -17.87
CA ILE A 61 15.65 -21.82 -19.04
C ILE A 61 14.52 -20.88 -18.58
N SER A 62 13.72 -21.29 -17.60
CA SER A 62 12.66 -20.44 -17.05
C SER A 62 13.25 -19.22 -16.32
N PHE A 63 14.33 -19.40 -15.55
CA PHE A 63 15.01 -18.28 -14.91
C PHE A 63 15.60 -17.28 -15.92
N ALA A 64 16.14 -17.76 -17.05
CA ALA A 64 16.57 -16.90 -18.15
C ALA A 64 15.39 -16.09 -18.74
N ARG A 65 14.22 -16.72 -18.91
CA ARG A 65 12.98 -16.02 -19.33
C ARG A 65 12.52 -14.99 -18.30
N PHE A 66 12.57 -15.34 -17.01
CA PHE A 66 12.26 -14.40 -15.92
C PHE A 66 13.16 -13.16 -15.99
N LYS A 67 14.47 -13.33 -16.11
CA LYS A 67 15.40 -12.19 -16.27
C LYS A 67 15.11 -11.38 -17.53
N ALA A 68 14.84 -12.05 -18.66
CA ALA A 68 14.51 -11.39 -19.92
C ALA A 68 13.25 -10.51 -19.80
N ALA A 69 12.22 -10.98 -19.10
CA ALA A 69 11.01 -10.21 -18.85
C ALA A 69 11.31 -8.82 -18.25
N PHE A 70 12.19 -8.75 -17.24
CA PHE A 70 12.53 -7.49 -16.58
C PHE A 70 13.59 -6.66 -17.33
N ASN A 71 14.43 -7.29 -18.15
CA ASN A 71 15.48 -6.60 -18.89
C ASN A 71 15.00 -6.04 -20.23
N THR A 72 14.25 -6.82 -21.00
CA THR A 72 13.78 -6.45 -22.34
C THR A 72 12.26 -6.28 -22.35
N GLY A 73 11.51 -7.22 -21.78
CA GLY A 73 10.05 -7.18 -21.71
C GLY A 73 9.38 -8.52 -22.03
N LEU A 74 8.06 -8.52 -21.96
CA LEU A 74 7.18 -9.61 -22.38
C LEU A 74 6.31 -9.13 -23.53
N GLY A 75 6.79 -9.22 -24.78
CA GLY A 75 6.02 -8.96 -26.02
C GLY A 75 5.18 -7.67 -26.06
N PHE A 76 4.03 -7.68 -25.37
CA PHE A 76 3.11 -6.57 -25.15
C PHE A 76 3.58 -5.52 -24.12
N ALA A 77 4.53 -5.84 -23.24
CA ALA A 77 4.98 -4.95 -22.16
C ALA A 77 6.51 -4.85 -22.09
N PRO A 78 7.10 -3.64 -22.09
CA PRO A 78 8.56 -3.47 -21.98
C PRO A 78 9.04 -3.76 -20.54
N GLY A 79 10.31 -4.14 -20.40
CA GLY A 79 10.88 -4.57 -19.10
C GLY A 79 10.82 -3.49 -18.01
N TRP A 80 11.00 -2.21 -18.38
CA TRP A 80 10.85 -1.09 -17.43
C TRP A 80 9.43 -0.99 -16.87
N PHE A 81 8.40 -1.34 -17.66
CA PHE A 81 7.02 -1.33 -17.20
C PHE A 81 6.78 -2.45 -16.18
N LEU A 82 7.32 -3.64 -16.43
CA LEU A 82 7.28 -4.74 -15.44
C LEU A 82 8.01 -4.39 -14.15
N LYS A 83 9.13 -3.65 -14.24
CA LYS A 83 9.80 -3.09 -13.04
C LYS A 83 8.91 -2.12 -12.28
N LEU A 84 8.11 -1.27 -12.96
CA LEU A 84 7.14 -0.40 -12.28
C LEU A 84 6.01 -1.18 -11.61
N VAL A 85 5.49 -2.23 -12.25
CA VAL A 85 4.48 -3.12 -11.63
C VAL A 85 5.05 -3.82 -10.40
N ALA A 86 6.29 -4.32 -10.49
CA ALA A 86 6.99 -4.90 -9.34
C ALA A 86 7.25 -3.85 -8.24
N LEU A 87 7.60 -2.62 -8.59
CA LEU A 87 7.76 -1.52 -7.63
C LEU A 87 6.45 -1.20 -6.91
N ALA A 88 5.32 -1.18 -7.64
CA ALA A 88 4.00 -1.00 -7.06
C ALA A 88 3.65 -2.14 -6.09
N LEU A 89 4.02 -3.38 -6.40
CA LEU A 89 3.88 -4.53 -5.50
C LEU A 89 4.76 -4.42 -4.25
N ILE A 90 6.02 -4.00 -4.41
CA ILE A 90 6.94 -3.75 -3.30
C ILE A 90 6.34 -2.70 -2.36
N TRP A 91 5.88 -1.57 -2.90
CA TRP A 91 5.20 -0.53 -2.14
C TRP A 91 3.96 -1.08 -1.45
N ALA A 92 3.11 -1.82 -2.18
CA ALA A 92 1.87 -2.36 -1.64
C ALA A 92 2.14 -3.25 -0.43
N PHE A 93 3.08 -4.19 -0.55
CA PHE A 93 3.47 -5.07 0.54
C PHE A 93 4.03 -4.29 1.74
N LEU A 94 5.02 -3.42 1.52
CA LEU A 94 5.65 -2.66 2.60
C LEU A 94 4.65 -1.75 3.32
N HIS A 95 3.83 -1.02 2.56
CA HIS A 95 2.80 -0.16 3.14
C HIS A 95 1.77 -0.98 3.92
N HIS A 96 1.25 -2.06 3.31
CA HIS A 96 0.25 -2.92 3.92
C HIS A 96 0.76 -3.53 5.24
N PHE A 97 1.98 -4.07 5.22
CA PHE A 97 2.61 -4.71 6.36
C PHE A 97 2.84 -3.72 7.51
N ILE A 98 3.47 -2.57 7.25
CA ILE A 98 3.76 -1.57 8.30
C ILE A 98 2.46 -0.97 8.86
N ALA A 99 1.49 -0.66 8.00
CA ALA A 99 0.17 -0.19 8.44
C ALA A 99 -0.59 -1.27 9.22
N GLY A 100 -0.46 -2.54 8.82
CA GLY A 100 -1.03 -3.70 9.50
C GLY A 100 -0.46 -3.89 10.91
N LEU A 101 0.87 -3.78 11.08
CA LEU A 101 1.51 -3.80 12.40
C LEU A 101 1.01 -2.65 13.28
N ARG A 102 0.86 -1.46 12.70
CA ARG A 102 0.25 -0.31 13.39
C ARG A 102 -1.18 -0.63 13.84
N HIS A 103 -2.00 -1.28 13.01
CA HIS A 103 -3.36 -1.70 13.35
C HIS A 103 -3.37 -2.72 14.48
N LEU A 104 -2.59 -3.80 14.35
CA LEU A 104 -2.47 -4.83 15.39
C LEU A 104 -2.02 -4.24 16.73
N TRP A 105 -1.09 -3.28 16.72
CA TRP A 105 -0.66 -2.59 17.93
C TRP A 105 -1.79 -1.82 18.62
N MET A 106 -2.61 -1.11 17.86
CA MET A 106 -3.78 -0.40 18.40
C MET A 106 -4.87 -1.36 18.88
N ASP A 107 -5.00 -2.54 18.27
CA ASP A 107 -5.97 -3.56 18.68
C ASP A 107 -5.61 -4.16 20.05
N VAL A 108 -4.33 -4.35 20.34
CA VAL A 108 -3.86 -4.90 21.63
C VAL A 108 -3.66 -3.84 22.71
N SER A 109 -3.40 -2.58 22.33
CA SER A 109 -3.10 -1.50 23.26
C SER A 109 -4.09 -0.34 23.12
N HIS A 110 -5.13 -0.36 23.95
CA HIS A 110 -6.16 0.69 23.98
C HIS A 110 -5.58 2.08 24.30
N LYS A 111 -4.47 2.15 25.06
CA LYS A 111 -3.75 3.41 25.34
C LYS A 111 -3.14 4.03 24.08
N ALA A 112 -2.86 3.23 23.06
CA ALA A 112 -2.36 3.73 21.77
C ALA A 112 -3.46 4.34 20.90
N VAL A 113 -4.75 4.18 21.26
CA VAL A 113 -5.89 4.71 20.50
C VAL A 113 -6.19 6.15 20.90
N GLU A 114 -5.22 7.02 20.68
CA GLU A 114 -5.31 8.46 20.97
C GLU A 114 -4.91 9.31 19.76
N LYS A 115 -5.30 10.60 19.77
CA LYS A 115 -5.11 11.48 18.60
C LYS A 115 -3.64 11.73 18.28
N GLU A 116 -2.81 11.92 19.30
CA GLU A 116 -1.39 12.20 19.12
C GLU A 116 -0.66 10.99 18.52
N PHE A 117 -0.81 9.82 19.15
CA PHE A 117 -0.28 8.56 18.63
C PHE A 117 -0.81 8.27 17.23
N GLY A 118 -2.11 8.48 16.98
CA GLY A 118 -2.73 8.30 15.68
C GLY A 118 -2.08 9.13 14.57
N LYS A 119 -1.67 10.37 14.87
CA LYS A 119 -0.94 11.26 13.95
C LYS A 119 0.51 10.81 13.77
N THR A 120 1.25 10.60 14.86
CA THR A 120 2.69 10.29 14.80
C THR A 120 2.93 8.92 14.16
N SER A 121 2.20 7.88 14.59
CA SER A 121 2.28 6.54 14.00
C SER A 121 1.95 6.54 12.51
N ALA A 122 0.97 7.33 12.06
CA ALA A 122 0.63 7.43 10.64
C ALA A 122 1.77 8.07 9.82
N LEU A 123 2.39 9.14 10.32
CA LEU A 123 3.54 9.77 9.68
C LEU A 123 4.74 8.80 9.60
N VAL A 124 5.00 8.04 10.68
CA VAL A 124 6.04 7.01 10.70
C VAL A 124 5.74 5.91 9.68
N THR A 125 4.50 5.42 9.62
CA THR A 125 4.09 4.41 8.62
C THR A 125 4.34 4.90 7.19
N LEU A 126 3.95 6.15 6.87
CA LEU A 126 4.18 6.72 5.54
C LEU A 126 5.67 6.90 5.25
N GLY A 127 6.43 7.46 6.20
CA GLY A 127 7.86 7.71 6.05
C GLY A 127 8.65 6.42 5.81
N LEU A 128 8.43 5.39 6.65
CA LEU A 128 9.09 4.09 6.49
C LEU A 128 8.68 3.38 5.20
N SER A 129 7.39 3.42 4.86
CA SER A 129 6.87 2.82 3.62
C SER A 129 7.53 3.43 2.39
N VAL A 130 7.60 4.76 2.31
CA VAL A 130 8.25 5.47 1.18
C VAL A 130 9.75 5.20 1.16
N LEU A 131 10.43 5.36 2.30
CA LEU A 131 11.88 5.16 2.39
C LEU A 131 12.28 3.76 1.91
N LEU A 132 11.65 2.72 2.43
CA LEU A 132 11.96 1.33 2.05
C LEU A 132 11.60 1.05 0.59
N THR A 133 10.50 1.62 0.08
CA THR A 133 10.15 1.51 -1.35
C THR A 133 11.21 2.15 -2.24
N LEU A 134 11.74 3.31 -1.87
CA LEU A 134 12.80 3.98 -2.63
C LEU A 134 14.11 3.19 -2.61
N VAL A 135 14.50 2.65 -1.45
CA VAL A 135 15.72 1.82 -1.32
C VAL A 135 15.60 0.56 -2.20
N LEU A 136 14.50 -0.19 -2.08
CA LEU A 136 14.30 -1.40 -2.89
C LEU A 136 14.07 -1.08 -4.37
N GLY A 137 13.44 0.05 -4.68
CA GLY A 137 13.30 0.56 -6.03
C GLY A 137 14.66 0.86 -6.66
N ALA A 138 15.54 1.55 -5.94
CA ALA A 138 16.90 1.82 -6.40
C ALA A 138 17.63 0.52 -6.78
N LYS A 139 17.50 -0.53 -5.96
CA LYS A 139 18.04 -1.87 -6.29
C LYS A 139 17.36 -2.49 -7.52
N LEU A 140 16.03 -2.43 -7.62
CA LEU A 140 15.25 -2.98 -8.74
C LEU A 140 15.65 -2.35 -10.08
N PHE A 141 16.01 -1.07 -10.06
CA PHE A 141 16.48 -0.32 -11.24
C PHE A 141 18.02 -0.39 -11.43
N GLY A 142 18.75 -1.13 -10.59
CA GLY A 142 20.17 -1.40 -10.76
C GLY A 142 21.08 -0.24 -10.35
N LEU A 143 20.65 0.62 -9.42
CA LEU A 143 21.48 1.72 -8.91
C LEU A 143 22.60 1.24 -7.98
N TYR A 144 22.48 0.04 -7.39
CA TYR A 144 23.49 -0.62 -6.56
C TYR A 144 23.23 -2.13 -6.43
#